data_AF-A0A6C0EEA0-F1
#
_entry.id   AF-A0A6C0EEA0-F1
#
_cell.length_a   1.000
_cell.length_b   1.000
_cell.length_c   1.000
_cell.angle_alpha   90.00
_cell.angle_beta   90.00
_cell.angle_gamma   90.00
#
_symmetry.space_group_name_H-M   'P 1'
#
loop_
_entity.id
_entity.type
_entity.pdbx_description
1 polymer ?
#
loop_
_entity_poly.entity_id
_entity_poly.type
_entity_poly.pdbx_seq_one_letter_code
_entity_poly.pdbx_strand_id
1 'polypeptide(L)'
;MTEKIIIHIDGVQGSGKSFICSKIKNILCIDTDDIMKQSIKIIEDSQNTNKKYPRTFNQMKQIEKQIVNKYINDNDKIIFVGMTADIPTPTHKYFIKITDFSGVYKRLLLRELEKIVLHHKKIKKHIIEENNPREIDIQRIADMSLVFPVSYCDFLEDYKERLNKAITKKYLPKTQEKIINAINKIIN
;
A
#
# COMPACT_ATOMS: atom_id res chain seq x y z
N MET A 1 -29.38 2.94 -13.23
CA MET A 1 -27.91 3.03 -13.13
C MET A 1 -27.43 1.75 -12.48
N THR A 2 -26.54 1.01 -13.12
CA THR A 2 -25.85 -0.12 -12.47
C THR A 2 -25.01 0.42 -11.31
N GLU A 3 -25.15 -0.17 -10.14
CA GLU A 3 -24.40 0.23 -8.96
C GLU A 3 -22.91 -0.03 -9.18
N LYS A 4 -22.07 0.99 -8.94
CA LYS A 4 -20.61 0.86 -9.12
C LYS A 4 -20.05 -0.12 -8.10
N ILE A 5 -19.15 -0.99 -8.55
CA ILE A 5 -18.49 -1.97 -7.69
C ILE A 5 -17.12 -1.43 -7.27
N ILE A 6 -17.02 -1.01 -6.01
CA ILE A 6 -15.79 -0.47 -5.42
C ILE A 6 -15.33 -1.44 -4.34
N ILE A 7 -14.26 -2.17 -4.63
CA ILE A 7 -13.70 -3.16 -3.71
C ILE A 7 -12.45 -2.58 -3.07
N HIS A 8 -12.37 -2.64 -1.76
CA HIS A 8 -11.17 -2.26 -1.02
C HIS A 8 -10.60 -3.46 -0.26
N ILE A 9 -9.33 -3.75 -0.50
CA ILE A 9 -8.60 -4.85 0.11
C ILE A 9 -7.46 -4.30 0.96
N ASP A 10 -7.55 -4.56 2.25
CA ASP A 10 -6.58 -4.15 3.25
C ASP A 10 -5.80 -5.38 3.79
N GLY A 11 -4.63 -5.14 4.37
CA GLY A 11 -3.78 -6.12 5.03
C GLY A 11 -2.41 -5.53 5.35
N VAL A 12 -1.69 -6.16 6.28
CA VAL A 12 -0.29 -5.81 6.60
C VAL A 12 0.64 -5.93 5.39
N GLN A 13 1.85 -5.39 5.48
CA GLN A 13 2.87 -5.58 4.46
C GLN A 13 3.22 -7.08 4.29
N GLY A 14 3.53 -7.51 3.07
CA GLY A 14 3.82 -8.93 2.78
C GLY A 14 2.61 -9.86 2.75
N SER A 15 1.41 -9.38 3.13
CA SER A 15 0.17 -10.17 3.13
C SER A 15 -0.35 -10.59 1.75
N GLY A 16 0.30 -10.16 0.65
CA GLY A 16 -0.03 -10.56 -0.72
C GLY A 16 -1.20 -9.83 -1.36
N LYS A 17 -1.40 -8.56 -0.99
CA LYS A 17 -2.31 -7.64 -1.69
C LYS A 17 -2.07 -7.60 -3.21
N SER A 18 -0.82 -7.39 -3.63
CA SER A 18 -0.44 -7.36 -5.05
C SER A 18 -0.64 -8.71 -5.75
N PHE A 19 -0.52 -9.82 -5.01
CA PHE A 19 -0.82 -11.15 -5.54
C PHE A 19 -2.31 -11.27 -5.90
N ILE A 20 -3.22 -10.78 -5.05
CA ILE A 20 -4.66 -10.75 -5.37
C ILE A 20 -4.92 -9.94 -6.65
N CYS A 21 -4.32 -8.75 -6.78
CA CYS A 21 -4.42 -7.95 -8.01
C CYS A 21 -3.95 -8.74 -9.25
N SER A 22 -2.84 -9.48 -9.15
CA SER A 22 -2.32 -10.26 -10.29
C SER A 22 -3.21 -11.42 -10.73
N LYS A 23 -4.11 -11.89 -9.85
CA LYS A 23 -5.00 -13.03 -10.11
C LYS A 23 -6.36 -12.62 -10.64
N ILE A 24 -6.81 -11.40 -10.36
CA ILE A 24 -8.09 -10.88 -10.84
C ILE A 24 -7.84 -10.19 -12.19
N LYS A 25 -8.50 -10.69 -13.23
CA LYS A 25 -8.41 -10.14 -14.59
C LYS A 25 -9.62 -9.28 -14.90
N ASN A 26 -9.51 -8.43 -15.91
CA ASN A 26 -10.60 -7.60 -16.45
C ASN A 26 -11.16 -6.54 -15.49
N ILE A 27 -10.42 -6.20 -14.43
CA ILE A 27 -10.73 -5.09 -13.51
C ILE A 27 -9.45 -4.34 -13.19
N LEU A 28 -9.56 -3.02 -13.12
CA LEU A 28 -8.47 -2.17 -12.69
C LEU A 28 -8.19 -2.40 -11.19
N CYS A 29 -6.97 -2.81 -10.87
CA CYS A 29 -6.48 -2.93 -9.51
C CYS A 29 -5.45 -1.83 -9.24
N ILE A 30 -5.71 -0.97 -8.26
CA ILE A 30 -4.87 0.18 -7.91
C ILE A 30 -4.24 -0.05 -6.55
N ASP A 31 -2.91 -0.01 -6.48
CA ASP A 31 -2.20 0.10 -5.21
C ASP A 31 -2.32 1.54 -4.69
N THR A 32 -2.89 1.70 -3.51
CA THR A 32 -3.05 3.00 -2.87
C THR A 32 -1.72 3.69 -2.61
N ASP A 33 -0.61 2.95 -2.49
CA ASP A 33 0.73 3.53 -2.36
C ASP A 33 1.15 4.29 -3.63
N ASP A 34 0.65 3.88 -4.80
CA ASP A 34 0.90 4.59 -6.05
C ASP A 34 0.10 5.90 -6.13
N ILE A 35 -1.10 5.95 -5.52
CA ILE A 35 -1.88 7.20 -5.38
C ILE A 35 -1.10 8.18 -4.49
N MET A 36 -0.58 7.71 -3.35
CA MET A 36 0.25 8.54 -2.46
C MET A 36 1.48 9.08 -3.20
N LYS A 37 2.22 8.24 -3.94
CA LYS A 37 3.38 8.67 -4.75
C LYS A 37 3.01 9.71 -5.81
N GLN A 38 1.88 9.50 -6.51
CA GLN A 38 1.37 10.48 -7.48
C GLN A 38 1.05 11.81 -6.81
N SER A 39 0.42 11.77 -5.63
CA SER A 39 0.08 12.99 -4.89
C SER A 39 1.31 13.77 -4.44
N ILE A 40 2.36 13.08 -3.97
CA ILE A 40 3.64 13.69 -3.61
C ILE A 40 4.26 14.36 -4.83
N LYS A 41 4.32 13.66 -5.96
CA LYS A 41 4.89 14.19 -7.20
C LYS A 41 4.17 15.45 -7.68
N ILE A 42 2.84 15.47 -7.66
CA ILE A 42 2.04 16.65 -8.04
C ILE A 42 2.41 17.86 -7.17
N ILE A 43 2.63 17.66 -5.87
CA ILE A 43 3.00 18.76 -4.96
C ILE A 43 4.44 19.21 -5.21
N GLU A 44 5.38 18.27 -5.38
CA GLU A 44 6.78 18.58 -5.70
C GLU A 44 6.90 19.41 -6.98
N ASP A 45 6.21 18.97 -8.04
CA ASP A 45 6.15 19.65 -9.34
C ASP A 45 5.56 21.07 -9.20
N SER A 46 4.55 21.26 -8.34
CA SER A 46 3.96 22.58 -8.08
C SER A 46 4.86 23.54 -7.28
N GLN A 47 5.81 23.00 -6.51
CA GLN A 47 6.70 23.77 -5.64
C GLN A 47 8.09 23.98 -6.25
N ASN A 48 8.39 23.39 -7.40
CA ASN A 48 9.73 23.32 -7.99
C ASN A 48 10.80 22.84 -7.00
N THR A 49 10.42 21.93 -6.08
CA THR A 49 11.38 21.39 -5.09
C THR A 49 11.47 19.88 -5.19
N ASN A 50 12.70 19.35 -5.12
CA ASN A 50 12.97 17.91 -5.04
C ASN A 50 12.80 17.34 -3.61
N LYS A 51 12.00 18.00 -2.75
CA LYS A 51 11.83 17.55 -1.36
C LYS A 51 10.71 16.51 -1.31
N LYS A 52 11.11 15.25 -1.09
CA LYS A 52 10.30 14.00 -1.06
C LYS A 52 9.04 14.01 -0.17
N TYR A 53 8.74 15.08 0.55
CA TYR A 53 7.55 15.21 1.40
C TYR A 53 7.01 16.65 1.45
N PRO A 54 5.73 16.86 1.10
CA PRO A 54 5.03 18.12 1.32
C PRO A 54 5.03 18.50 2.79
N ARG A 55 5.25 19.79 3.10
CA ARG A 55 4.94 20.34 4.45
C ARG A 55 3.43 20.34 4.77
N THR A 56 2.59 20.00 3.79
CA THR A 56 1.14 20.21 3.79
C THR A 56 0.38 18.90 3.64
N PHE A 57 0.33 18.12 4.71
CA PHE A 57 -0.44 16.86 4.79
C PHE A 57 -1.90 16.99 4.31
N ASN A 58 -2.56 18.12 4.61
CA ASN A 58 -3.93 18.37 4.16
C ASN A 58 -4.05 18.52 2.63
N GLN A 59 -3.05 19.11 1.97
CA GLN A 59 -3.04 19.23 0.50
C GLN A 59 -2.84 17.85 -0.15
N MET A 60 -1.96 17.01 0.42
CA MET A 60 -1.74 15.64 -0.03
C MET A 60 -3.04 14.83 0.00
N LYS A 61 -3.76 14.86 1.13
CA LYS A 61 -5.06 14.18 1.27
C LYS A 61 -6.12 14.66 0.27
N GLN A 62 -6.15 15.96 -0.04
CA GLN A 62 -7.08 16.50 -1.03
C GLN A 62 -6.76 15.98 -2.43
N ILE A 63 -5.48 15.93 -2.81
CA ILE A 63 -5.05 15.39 -4.10
C ILE A 63 -5.31 13.88 -4.18
N GLU A 64 -4.99 13.11 -3.14
CA GLU A 64 -5.31 11.68 -3.08
C GLU A 64 -6.81 11.44 -3.29
N LYS A 65 -7.67 12.22 -2.62
CA LYS A 65 -9.13 12.15 -2.79
C LYS A 65 -9.57 12.46 -4.22
N GLN A 66 -8.96 13.46 -4.87
CA GLN A 66 -9.24 13.77 -6.27
C GLN A 66 -8.87 12.62 -7.20
N ILE A 67 -7.70 12.01 -7.00
CA ILE A 67 -7.22 10.86 -7.79
C ILE A 67 -8.15 9.65 -7.58
N VAL A 68 -8.49 9.32 -6.33
CA VAL A 68 -9.43 8.24 -6.01
C VAL A 68 -10.80 8.46 -6.67
N ASN A 69 -11.36 9.67 -6.54
CA ASN A 69 -12.65 10.00 -7.15
C ASN A 69 -12.61 9.89 -8.67
N LYS A 70 -11.52 10.30 -9.31
CA LYS A 70 -11.33 10.13 -10.75
C LYS A 70 -11.36 8.66 -11.14
N TYR A 71 -10.58 7.81 -10.46
CA TYR A 71 -10.59 6.37 -10.70
C TYR A 71 -11.98 5.75 -10.51
N ILE A 72 -12.71 6.13 -9.46
CA ILE A 72 -14.09 5.66 -9.23
C ILE A 72 -15.04 6.17 -10.34
N ASN A 73 -14.89 7.41 -10.80
CA ASN A 73 -15.73 7.99 -11.84
C ASN A 73 -15.53 7.29 -13.19
N ASP A 74 -14.28 7.00 -13.54
CA ASP A 74 -13.88 6.45 -14.83
C ASP A 74 -14.10 4.92 -14.96
N ASN A 75 -14.46 4.23 -13.87
CA ASN A 75 -14.59 2.77 -13.85
C ASN A 75 -15.90 2.30 -13.18
N ASP A 76 -16.59 1.35 -13.80
CA ASP A 76 -17.77 0.70 -13.20
C ASP A 76 -17.40 -0.33 -12.13
N LYS A 77 -16.21 -0.94 -12.27
CA LYS A 77 -15.65 -1.93 -11.36
C LYS A 77 -14.20 -1.57 -11.09
N ILE A 78 -13.82 -1.43 -9.82
CA ILE A 78 -12.46 -1.10 -9.43
C ILE A 78 -12.07 -1.75 -8.10
N ILE A 79 -10.80 -2.12 -7.99
CA ILE A 79 -10.21 -2.65 -6.76
C ILE A 79 -9.12 -1.69 -6.29
N PHE A 80 -9.20 -1.27 -5.05
CA PHE A 80 -8.12 -0.58 -4.34
C PHE A 80 -7.45 -1.55 -3.37
N VAL A 81 -6.12 -1.56 -3.33
CA VAL A 81 -5.34 -2.35 -2.38
C VAL A 81 -4.41 -1.47 -1.55
N GLY A 82 -4.36 -1.69 -0.23
CA GLY A 82 -3.52 -0.93 0.68
C GLY A 82 -4.29 0.07 1.55
N MET A 83 -3.58 0.91 2.30
CA MET A 83 -4.15 1.73 3.37
C MET A 83 -3.90 3.23 3.23
N THR A 84 -3.16 3.63 2.21
CA THR A 84 -2.58 4.98 2.13
C THR A 84 -3.57 6.01 1.62
N ALA A 85 -4.55 5.60 0.82
CA ALA A 85 -5.61 6.48 0.34
C ALA A 85 -6.96 6.18 1.03
N ASP A 86 -7.71 7.24 1.34
CA ASP A 86 -9.10 7.11 1.82
C ASP A 86 -10.02 6.79 0.64
N ILE A 87 -10.66 5.63 0.67
CA ILE A 87 -11.57 5.17 -0.38
C ILE A 87 -13.00 5.49 0.04
N PRO A 88 -13.70 6.42 -0.64
CA PRO A 88 -15.06 6.78 -0.28
C PRO A 88 -16.02 5.63 -0.59
N THR A 89 -16.82 5.27 0.42
CA THR A 89 -17.94 4.31 0.32
C THR A 89 -17.64 3.05 -0.52
N PRO A 90 -16.66 2.20 -0.14
CA PRO A 90 -16.44 0.93 -0.82
C PRO A 90 -17.68 0.05 -0.66
N THR A 91 -18.17 -0.54 -1.76
CA THR A 91 -19.28 -1.49 -1.71
C THR A 91 -18.86 -2.82 -1.10
N HIS A 92 -17.58 -3.18 -1.23
CA HIS A 92 -17.01 -4.38 -0.64
C HIS A 92 -15.70 -4.07 0.07
N LYS A 93 -15.52 -4.61 1.28
CA LYS A 93 -14.33 -4.40 2.10
C LYS A 93 -13.77 -5.73 2.58
N TYR A 94 -12.52 -6.02 2.26
CA TYR A 94 -11.83 -7.25 2.65
C TYR A 94 -10.57 -6.94 3.42
N PHE A 95 -10.31 -7.72 4.47
CA PHE A 95 -9.02 -7.71 5.15
C PHE A 95 -8.35 -9.06 4.94
N ILE A 96 -7.08 -9.07 4.55
CA ILE A 96 -6.34 -10.31 4.33
C ILE A 96 -6.04 -10.96 5.67
N LYS A 97 -6.73 -12.07 5.94
CA LYS A 97 -6.44 -12.95 7.07
C LYS A 97 -5.19 -13.78 6.78
N ILE A 98 -4.17 -13.61 7.60
CA ILE A 98 -2.93 -14.41 7.54
C ILE A 98 -3.15 -15.73 8.29
N THR A 99 -2.72 -16.83 7.67
CA THR A 99 -2.71 -18.18 8.26
C THR A 99 -1.29 -18.67 8.55
N ASP A 100 -0.31 -18.26 7.74
CA ASP A 100 1.11 -18.54 7.93
C ASP A 100 1.88 -17.23 8.16
N PHE A 101 1.99 -16.84 9.43
CA PHE A 101 2.69 -15.62 9.83
C PHE A 101 4.20 -15.70 9.58
N SER A 102 4.80 -16.87 9.78
CA SER A 102 6.25 -17.06 9.56
C SER A 102 6.60 -16.87 8.09
N GLY A 103 5.83 -17.48 7.18
CA GLY A 103 6.04 -17.32 5.74
C GLY A 103 5.79 -15.89 5.26
N VAL A 104 4.75 -15.21 5.76
CA VAL A 104 4.52 -13.79 5.44
C VAL A 104 5.69 -12.92 5.92
N TYR A 105 6.16 -13.13 7.14
CA TYR A 105 7.26 -12.36 7.71
C TYR A 105 8.57 -12.59 6.95
N LYS A 106 8.91 -13.84 6.61
CA LYS A 106 10.08 -14.14 5.77
C LYS A 106 10.01 -13.46 4.41
N ARG A 107 8.84 -13.48 3.75
CA ARG A 107 8.64 -12.76 2.48
C ARG A 107 8.83 -11.26 2.63
N LEU A 108 8.36 -10.67 3.73
CA LEU A 108 8.59 -9.27 4.04
C LEU A 108 10.09 -8.98 4.13
N LEU A 109 10.84 -9.74 4.93
CA LEU A 109 12.29 -9.55 5.08
C LEU A 109 13.04 -9.69 3.75
N LEU A 110 12.74 -10.73 2.97
CA LEU A 110 13.36 -10.96 1.67
C LEU A 110 13.10 -9.81 0.69
N ARG A 111 11.86 -9.30 0.65
CA ARG A 111 11.50 -8.17 -0.21
C ARG A 111 12.26 -6.91 0.15
N GLU A 112 12.39 -6.60 1.43
CA GLU A 112 13.13 -5.40 1.85
C GLU A 112 14.65 -5.56 1.60
N LEU A 113 15.19 -6.78 1.71
CA LEU A 113 16.56 -7.07 1.30
C LEU A 113 16.78 -6.87 -0.20
N GLU A 114 15.87 -7.37 -1.05
CA GLU A 114 15.94 -7.19 -2.51
C GLU A 114 16.01 -5.71 -2.89
N LYS A 115 15.24 -4.85 -2.22
CA LYS A 115 15.28 -3.40 -2.42
C LYS A 115 16.64 -2.79 -2.07
N ILE A 116 17.24 -3.18 -0.95
CA ILE A 116 18.60 -2.73 -0.57
C ILE A 116 19.59 -3.10 -1.68
N VAL A 117 19.54 -4.35 -2.15
CA VAL A 117 20.44 -4.84 -3.21
C VAL A 117 20.24 -4.05 -4.51
N LEU A 118 19.00 -3.80 -4.91
CA LEU A 118 18.66 -3.04 -6.11
C LEU A 118 19.21 -1.60 -6.05
N HIS A 119 19.18 -0.98 -4.87
CA HIS A 119 19.58 0.41 -4.66
C HIS A 119 20.98 0.59 -4.10
N HIS A 120 21.79 -0.47 -3.97
CA HIS A 120 23.07 -0.44 -3.26
C HIS A 120 24.02 0.67 -3.75
N LYS A 121 24.10 0.93 -5.06
CA LYS A 121 24.97 1.98 -5.62
C LYS A 121 24.57 3.37 -5.13
N LYS A 122 23.26 3.65 -5.11
CA LYS A 122 22.73 4.95 -4.67
C LYS A 122 22.93 5.14 -3.16
N ILE A 123 22.68 4.09 -2.38
CA ILE A 123 22.91 4.07 -0.94
C ILE A 123 24.39 4.36 -0.65
N LYS A 124 25.30 3.62 -1.29
CA LYS A 124 26.75 3.80 -1.12
C LYS A 124 27.20 5.22 -1.48
N LYS A 125 26.70 5.77 -2.59
CA LYS A 125 26.98 7.15 -2.99
C LYS A 125 26.57 8.15 -1.92
N HIS A 126 25.34 8.05 -1.41
CA HIS A 126 24.83 8.95 -0.38
C HIS A 126 25.66 8.89 0.92
N ILE A 127 26.03 7.68 1.37
CA ILE A 127 26.85 7.51 2.58
C ILE A 127 28.24 8.15 2.42
N ILE A 128 28.85 8.07 1.25
CA ILE A 128 30.17 8.65 0.99
C ILE A 128 30.11 10.18 0.91
N GLU A 129 29.03 10.73 0.36
CA GLU A 129 28.88 12.16 0.09
C GLU A 129 28.35 12.97 1.29
N GLU A 130 27.73 12.32 2.28
CA GLU A 130 27.17 12.98 3.46
C GLU A 130 28.09 12.94 4.68
N ASN A 131 28.21 14.07 5.37
CA ASN A 131 28.98 14.18 6.62
C ASN A 131 28.32 13.44 7.80
N ASN A 132 27.00 13.26 7.77
CA ASN A 132 26.25 12.57 8.83
C ASN A 132 25.03 11.81 8.25
N PRO A 133 25.28 10.69 7.54
CA PRO A 133 24.22 9.93 6.90
C PRO A 133 23.27 9.34 7.93
N ARG A 134 21.97 9.58 7.76
CA ARG A 134 20.94 9.04 8.66
C ARG A 134 20.33 7.77 8.08
N GLU A 135 19.99 6.83 8.95
CA GLU A 135 19.32 5.58 8.58
C GLU A 135 18.04 5.83 7.77
N ILE A 136 17.25 6.83 8.16
CA ILE A 136 16.00 7.19 7.48
C ILE A 136 16.21 7.58 6.01
N ASP A 137 17.36 8.18 5.68
CA ASP A 137 17.68 8.60 4.33
C ASP A 137 18.14 7.40 3.49
N ILE A 138 18.87 6.45 4.10
CA ILE A 138 19.21 5.16 3.49
C ILE A 138 17.94 4.35 3.18
N GLN A 139 17.05 4.20 4.16
CA GLN A 139 15.77 3.52 4.00
C GLN A 139 14.94 4.16 2.88
N ARG A 140 14.95 5.49 2.78
CA ARG A 140 14.27 6.24 1.71
C ARG A 140 14.89 6.05 0.34
N ILE A 141 16.21 5.95 0.23
CA ILE A 141 16.91 5.70 -1.05
C ILE A 141 16.65 4.27 -1.52
N ALA A 142 16.57 3.34 -0.57
CA ALA A 142 16.23 1.95 -0.82
C ALA A 142 14.74 1.72 -1.04
N ASP A 143 13.88 2.75 -0.94
CA ASP A 143 12.42 2.61 -0.97
C ASP A 143 11.89 1.55 0.03
N MET A 144 12.57 1.42 1.17
CA MET A 144 12.22 0.52 2.26
C MET A 144 11.08 1.08 3.11
N SER A 145 10.45 0.20 3.87
CA SER A 145 9.58 0.64 4.97
C SER A 145 10.40 1.33 6.07
N LEU A 146 9.88 2.43 6.60
CA LEU A 146 10.53 3.26 7.64
C LEU A 146 10.79 2.52 8.97
N VAL A 147 10.21 1.34 9.17
CA VAL A 147 10.24 0.55 10.42
C VAL A 147 11.05 -0.75 10.23
N PHE A 148 11.93 -0.81 9.23
CA PHE A 148 12.69 -2.03 8.94
C PHE A 148 14.08 -2.03 9.63
N PRO A 149 14.54 -3.15 10.22
CA PRO A 149 13.87 -4.45 10.30
C PRO A 149 12.74 -4.45 11.33
N VAL A 150 11.55 -4.88 10.91
CA VAL A 150 10.42 -5.12 11.83
C VAL A 150 10.74 -6.42 12.56
N SER A 151 10.73 -6.45 13.89
CA SER A 151 10.88 -7.73 14.61
C SER A 151 9.65 -8.62 14.34
N TYR A 152 9.78 -9.93 14.50
CA TYR A 152 8.62 -10.82 14.31
C TYR A 152 7.48 -10.47 15.28
N CYS A 153 7.81 -10.05 16.51
CA CYS A 153 6.84 -9.60 17.50
C CYS A 153 6.09 -8.35 17.01
N ASP A 154 6.81 -7.32 16.56
CA ASP A 154 6.20 -6.08 16.05
C ASP A 154 5.30 -6.35 14.84
N PHE A 155 5.69 -7.29 13.97
CA PHE A 155 4.88 -7.72 12.84
C PHE A 155 3.55 -8.37 13.30
N LEU A 156 3.59 -9.22 14.33
CA LEU A 156 2.37 -9.82 14.90
C LEU A 156 1.47 -8.77 15.56
N GLU A 157 2.06 -7.80 16.25
CA GLU A 157 1.34 -6.71 16.89
C GLU A 157 0.68 -5.78 15.87
N ASP A 158 1.41 -5.35 14.83
CA ASP A 158 0.87 -4.56 13.71
C ASP A 158 -0.30 -5.30 13.04
N TYR A 159 -0.18 -6.62 12.84
CA TYR A 159 -1.30 -7.41 12.30
C TYR A 159 -2.53 -7.38 13.22
N LYS A 160 -2.36 -7.62 14.53
CA LYS A 160 -3.48 -7.61 15.48
C LYS A 160 -4.15 -6.25 15.51
N GLU A 161 -3.36 -5.18 15.56
CA GLU A 161 -3.87 -3.81 15.59
C GLU A 161 -4.66 -3.48 14.32
N ARG A 162 -4.10 -3.80 13.14
CA ARG A 162 -4.78 -3.57 11.87
C ARG A 162 -6.03 -4.42 11.70
N LEU A 163 -6.01 -5.69 12.12
CA LEU A 163 -7.19 -6.54 12.09
C LEU A 163 -8.31 -5.95 12.96
N ASN A 164 -7.98 -5.50 14.18
CA ASN A 164 -8.95 -4.86 15.07
C ASN A 164 -9.54 -3.60 14.42
N LYS A 165 -8.69 -2.73 13.86
CA LYS A 165 -9.13 -1.53 13.10
C LYS A 165 -10.03 -1.91 11.92
N ALA A 166 -9.69 -2.96 11.19
CA ALA A 166 -10.44 -3.43 10.04
C ALA A 166 -11.82 -3.97 10.45
N ILE A 167 -11.90 -4.72 11.56
CA ILE A 167 -13.17 -5.20 12.14
C ILE A 167 -14.06 -4.01 12.51
N THR A 168 -13.52 -3.00 13.23
CA THR A 168 -14.26 -1.79 13.59
C THR A 168 -14.78 -1.04 12.36
N LYS A 169 -14.02 -1.04 11.26
CA LYS A 169 -14.43 -0.46 9.97
C LYS A 169 -15.28 -1.39 9.09
N LYS A 170 -15.74 -2.52 9.63
CA LYS A 170 -16.59 -3.53 8.98
C LYS A 170 -15.96 -4.22 7.75
N TYR A 171 -14.65 -4.42 7.75
CA TYR A 171 -13.97 -5.25 6.75
C TYR A 171 -14.22 -6.73 7.05
N LEU A 172 -14.30 -7.55 6.00
CA LEU A 172 -14.46 -8.99 6.11
C LEU A 172 -13.09 -9.69 6.09
N PRO A 173 -12.62 -10.30 7.20
CA PRO A 173 -11.36 -11.02 7.21
C PRO A 173 -11.45 -12.34 6.44
N LYS A 174 -10.67 -12.50 5.37
CA LYS A 174 -10.66 -13.69 4.51
C LYS A 174 -9.24 -14.01 4.05
N THR A 175 -8.95 -15.28 3.78
CA THR A 175 -7.67 -15.65 3.14
C THR A 175 -7.64 -15.12 1.70
N GLN A 176 -6.44 -15.01 1.11
CA GLN A 176 -6.27 -14.51 -0.27
C GLN A 176 -7.17 -15.24 -1.26
N GLU A 177 -7.19 -16.57 -1.22
CA GLU A 177 -8.03 -17.41 -2.10
C GLU A 177 -9.52 -17.12 -1.92
N LYS A 178 -9.98 -16.98 -0.66
CA LYS A 178 -11.38 -16.64 -0.36
C LYS A 178 -11.75 -15.25 -0.85
N ILE A 179 -10.81 -14.29 -0.82
CA ILE A 179 -11.02 -12.95 -1.38
C ILE A 179 -11.11 -13.02 -2.91
N ILE A 180 -10.15 -13.68 -3.57
CA ILE A 180 -10.15 -13.85 -5.03
C ILE A 180 -11.46 -14.50 -5.50
N ASN A 181 -11.88 -15.58 -4.85
CA ASN A 181 -13.13 -16.28 -5.18
C ASN A 181 -14.38 -15.40 -4.94
N ALA A 182 -14.39 -14.59 -3.88
CA ALA A 182 -15.50 -13.67 -3.64
C ALA A 182 -15.55 -12.59 -4.72
N ILE A 183 -14.42 -12.01 -5.09
CA ILE A 183 -14.34 -10.97 -6.12
C ILE A 183 -14.77 -11.53 -7.48
N ASN A 184 -14.28 -12.71 -7.87
CA ASN A 184 -14.69 -13.36 -9.12
C ASN A 184 -16.21 -13.62 -9.22
N LYS A 185 -16.91 -13.80 -8.09
CA LYS A 185 -18.38 -13.94 -8.06
C LYS A 185 -19.13 -12.60 -8.12
N ILE A 186 -18.50 -11.52 -7.68
CA ILE A 186 -19.08 -10.17 -7.70
C ILE A 186 -19.00 -9.61 -9.13
N ILE A 187 -17.99 -10.01 -9.89
CA ILE A 187 -17.61 -9.33 -11.12
C ILE A 187 -18.07 -10.05 -12.39
N ASN A 188 -18.35 -11.34 -12.28
CA ASN A 188 -18.95 -12.17 -13.33
C ASN A 188 -20.45 -12.30 -13.06
#